data_AF-A0A7S1BJ05-F1
#
_entry.id   AF-A0A7S1BJ05-F1
#
_cell.length_a   1.000
_cell.length_b   1.000
_cell.length_c   1.000
_cell.angle_alpha   90.00
_cell.angle_beta   90.00
_cell.angle_gamma   90.00
#
_symmetry.space_group_name_H-M   'P 1'
#
loop_
_entity.id
_entity.type
_entity.pdbx_description
1 polymer ?
#
loop_
_entity_poly.entity_id
_entity_poly.type
_entity_poly.pdbx_seq_one_letter_code
_entity_poly.pdbx_strand_id
1 'polypeptide(L)'
;AERAGSPGTADAPPDAEVPEPPERLGFVARYVGSSEFLSQHADLEKLNICAHQCAMRNADEYVVEAILTYEKLPLLITDLLATELWRTHAFPHLLPSLASNRNVLRTYFTLYHECTLVSLLHTLFYHRRAVEALDQLSVELVDYCARRMASLAVPEDRNDAVRRQRRPLSGDARQEHLLGRTAAEELEEHRLETQYRSAVGSVAIARYLCEHFEALPLAAQARILETHDWLVMLVPLVEEPPWTRRAESSASGWQKLTDNDWKDVPRSDLLRVTRCEAQCWIALFHLTCNNVCREQYGLNTFRKEQLLRLRKFLNEVVIDQLPVLADVMRYMDELTILNVPESTSSQSSCFLMQQVAVLRESLMKNVNWEKVAQSQFHHLFSPVTDAHDADLRRISDVFTAEGIEDVYGDPSPGGPDPLSRPVDKVVLSLRNGQGATLQELILVRAEGSDTEVDTEHGKFRRWKMEREGGEDVPTELSPGIAAVVARVCYGGPAPFQVEKTRAVELPPVPAKDEAKPEAKRFRKKVWVTLGGVEEKIVLQIQIHWQADEHRKMSSMLRQVFLSQPISPGVTST
;
A
#
# COMPACT_ATOMS: atom_id res chain seq x y z
N ALA A 1 -48.50 -51.24 -7.92
CA ALA A 1 -49.32 -51.24 -9.15
C ALA A 1 -50.28 -50.07 -9.06
N GLU A 2 -50.42 -49.34 -10.17
CA GLU A 2 -51.52 -48.40 -10.51
C GLU A 2 -51.57 -47.08 -9.72
N ARG A 3 -51.12 -45.96 -10.31
CA ARG A 3 -51.84 -45.03 -11.23
C ARG A 3 -53.03 -44.34 -10.57
N ALA A 4 -52.94 -43.02 -10.39
CA ALA A 4 -53.76 -42.02 -11.10
C ALA A 4 -53.53 -40.62 -10.51
N GLY A 5 -53.50 -39.61 -11.38
CA GLY A 5 -53.16 -38.22 -11.05
C GLY A 5 -54.24 -37.42 -10.34
N SER A 6 -53.83 -36.24 -9.89
CA SER A 6 -54.66 -35.18 -9.34
C SER A 6 -54.56 -33.89 -10.18
N PRO A 7 -55.67 -33.16 -10.40
CA PRO A 7 -55.72 -31.89 -11.10
C PRO A 7 -55.42 -30.71 -10.16
N GLY A 8 -55.04 -29.56 -10.73
CA GLY A 8 -54.46 -28.43 -10.00
C GLY A 8 -55.41 -27.43 -9.36
N THR A 9 -54.81 -26.47 -8.64
CA THR A 9 -55.32 -25.12 -8.34
C THR A 9 -54.16 -24.15 -8.06
N ALA A 10 -54.06 -23.12 -8.92
CA ALA A 10 -53.75 -21.70 -8.70
C ALA A 10 -52.53 -21.22 -7.89
N ASP A 11 -51.65 -20.52 -8.62
CA ASP A 11 -50.99 -19.22 -8.37
C ASP A 11 -50.28 -18.93 -7.03
N ALA A 12 -48.95 -18.95 -7.10
CA ALA A 12 -48.05 -17.99 -6.45
C ALA A 12 -47.03 -17.51 -7.51
N PRO A 13 -46.64 -16.22 -7.54
CA PRO A 13 -45.77 -15.69 -8.58
C PRO A 13 -44.36 -16.30 -8.46
N PRO A 14 -43.63 -16.50 -9.57
CA PRO A 14 -42.26 -16.98 -9.48
C PRO A 14 -41.43 -15.90 -8.80
N ASP A 15 -40.84 -16.27 -7.66
CA ASP A 15 -39.75 -15.55 -7.05
C ASP A 15 -38.75 -15.19 -8.15
N ALA A 16 -38.51 -13.88 -8.30
CA ALA A 16 -37.48 -13.37 -9.17
C ALA A 16 -36.16 -14.07 -8.78
N GLU A 17 -35.64 -14.88 -9.70
CA GLU A 17 -34.31 -15.46 -9.63
C GLU A 17 -33.34 -14.33 -9.28
N VAL A 18 -32.87 -14.34 -8.04
CA VAL A 18 -31.71 -13.57 -7.63
C VAL A 18 -30.56 -14.16 -8.44
N PRO A 19 -29.93 -13.42 -9.36
CA PRO A 19 -28.81 -13.95 -10.10
C PRO A 19 -27.68 -14.21 -9.10
N GLU A 20 -27.32 -15.48 -8.96
CA GLU A 20 -26.14 -15.93 -8.24
C GLU A 20 -24.90 -15.19 -8.76
N PRO A 21 -23.94 -14.83 -7.88
CA PRO A 21 -22.72 -14.17 -8.30
C PRO A 21 -21.93 -15.09 -9.25
N PRO A 22 -21.38 -14.57 -10.35
CA PRO A 22 -20.77 -15.41 -11.37
C PRO A 22 -19.55 -16.13 -10.82
N GLU A 23 -19.50 -17.44 -11.06
CA GLU A 23 -18.32 -18.32 -10.92
C GLU A 23 -17.14 -17.77 -11.77
N ARG A 24 -16.38 -16.81 -11.22
CA ARG A 24 -15.24 -16.16 -11.88
C ARG A 24 -13.91 -16.70 -11.35
N LEU A 25 -13.53 -17.92 -11.74
CA LEU A 25 -12.14 -18.36 -11.58
C LEU A 25 -11.52 -19.02 -12.83
N GLY A 26 -12.33 -19.57 -13.74
CA GLY A 26 -11.85 -20.05 -15.06
C GLY A 26 -11.71 -18.96 -16.15
N PHE A 27 -12.01 -17.70 -15.81
CA PHE A 27 -12.26 -16.60 -16.76
C PHE A 27 -11.08 -15.60 -16.88
N VAL A 28 -10.19 -15.55 -15.89
CA VAL A 28 -9.24 -14.43 -15.70
C VAL A 28 -8.13 -14.40 -16.77
N ALA A 29 -7.56 -15.54 -17.16
CA ALA A 29 -6.46 -15.56 -18.14
C ALA A 29 -6.89 -15.15 -19.57
N ARG A 30 -8.15 -15.42 -19.95
CA ARG A 30 -8.70 -15.04 -21.28
C ARG A 30 -8.90 -13.53 -21.41
N TYR A 31 -9.04 -12.88 -20.27
CA TYR A 31 -9.35 -11.48 -20.14
C TYR A 31 -8.12 -10.56 -20.17
N VAL A 32 -6.93 -11.12 -19.93
CA VAL A 32 -5.66 -10.41 -19.97
C VAL A 32 -5.46 -9.72 -21.34
N GLY A 33 -5.20 -8.41 -21.31
CA GLY A 33 -5.05 -7.57 -22.51
C GLY A 33 -6.34 -7.00 -23.10
N SER A 34 -7.50 -7.26 -22.49
CA SER A 34 -8.79 -6.66 -22.88
C SER A 34 -8.94 -5.21 -22.39
N SER A 35 -10.01 -4.52 -22.82
CA SER A 35 -10.22 -3.10 -22.48
C SER A 35 -10.48 -2.88 -20.99
N GLU A 36 -11.36 -3.68 -20.35
CA GLU A 36 -11.61 -3.50 -18.91
C GLU A 36 -10.41 -4.04 -18.06
N PHE A 37 -9.53 -4.92 -18.59
CA PHE A 37 -8.24 -5.26 -17.96
C PHE A 37 -7.30 -4.05 -17.96
N LEU A 38 -7.22 -3.34 -19.07
CA LEU A 38 -6.42 -2.12 -19.16
C LEU A 38 -7.01 -0.98 -18.33
N SER A 39 -8.34 -0.90 -18.21
CA SER A 39 -8.99 0.02 -17.27
C SER A 39 -8.61 -0.32 -15.83
N GLN A 40 -8.68 -1.60 -15.46
CA GLN A 40 -8.27 -2.06 -14.14
C GLN A 40 -6.78 -1.79 -13.88
N HIS A 41 -5.92 -1.98 -14.88
CA HIS A 41 -4.51 -1.62 -14.77
C HIS A 41 -4.32 -0.13 -14.47
N ALA A 42 -5.03 0.76 -15.17
CA ALA A 42 -4.96 2.19 -14.91
C ALA A 42 -5.42 2.54 -13.48
N ASP A 43 -6.53 1.94 -13.01
CA ASP A 43 -7.03 2.18 -11.66
C ASP A 43 -6.09 1.64 -10.58
N LEU A 44 -5.47 0.47 -10.80
CA LEU A 44 -4.47 -0.09 -9.90
C LEU A 44 -3.18 0.73 -9.88
N GLU A 45 -2.77 1.30 -11.01
CA GLU A 45 -1.60 2.19 -11.05
C GLU A 45 -1.86 3.47 -10.24
N LYS A 46 -3.06 4.06 -10.35
CA LYS A 46 -3.44 5.20 -9.49
C LYS A 46 -3.39 4.83 -8.01
N LEU A 47 -3.94 3.67 -7.63
CA LEU A 47 -3.87 3.18 -6.25
C LEU A 47 -2.43 2.94 -5.78
N ASN A 48 -1.57 2.40 -6.66
CA ASN A 48 -0.15 2.19 -6.38
C ASN A 48 0.56 3.53 -6.12
N ILE A 49 0.34 4.52 -6.97
CA ILE A 49 0.85 5.88 -6.83
C ILE A 49 0.38 6.49 -5.49
N CYS A 50 -0.91 6.42 -5.16
CA CYS A 50 -1.45 6.88 -3.88
C CYS A 50 -0.78 6.18 -2.69
N ALA A 51 -0.61 4.85 -2.75
CA ALA A 51 -0.04 4.08 -1.66
C ALA A 51 1.42 4.48 -1.37
N HIS A 52 2.24 4.64 -2.39
CA HIS A 52 3.62 5.11 -2.23
C HIS A 52 3.68 6.52 -1.64
N GLN A 53 2.77 7.40 -2.04
CA GLN A 53 2.72 8.76 -1.49
C GLN A 53 2.31 8.78 -0.02
N CYS A 54 1.32 7.98 0.38
CA CYS A 54 0.93 7.86 1.79
C CYS A 54 2.13 7.45 2.65
N ALA A 55 2.90 6.45 2.17
CA ALA A 55 4.12 6.01 2.81
C ALA A 55 5.21 7.10 2.83
N MET A 56 5.41 7.83 1.74
CA MET A 56 6.41 8.92 1.67
C MET A 56 6.07 10.10 2.58
N ARG A 57 4.77 10.43 2.73
CA ARG A 57 4.29 11.54 3.57
C ARG A 57 4.09 11.14 5.04
N ASN A 58 4.27 9.86 5.39
CA ASN A 58 3.90 9.29 6.69
C ASN A 58 2.44 9.68 7.08
N ALA A 59 1.54 9.66 6.10
CA ALA A 59 0.12 9.98 6.26
C ALA A 59 -0.69 8.72 6.56
N ASP A 60 -1.99 8.89 6.86
CA ASP A 60 -2.89 7.75 7.06
C ASP A 60 -2.96 6.86 5.81
N GLU A 61 -2.74 5.56 5.98
CA GLU A 61 -2.64 4.58 4.89
C GLU A 61 -4.01 4.08 4.42
N TYR A 62 -4.83 5.00 3.93
CA TYR A 62 -6.21 4.69 3.51
C TYR A 62 -6.27 3.64 2.39
N VAL A 63 -5.26 3.54 1.52
CA VAL A 63 -5.21 2.52 0.47
C VAL A 63 -5.07 1.12 1.08
N VAL A 64 -4.19 0.96 2.07
CA VAL A 64 -3.99 -0.30 2.78
C VAL A 64 -5.28 -0.68 3.51
N GLU A 65 -5.83 0.25 4.28
CA GLU A 65 -7.08 0.04 5.02
C GLU A 65 -8.25 -0.31 4.11
N ALA A 66 -8.40 0.36 2.96
CA ALA A 66 -9.44 0.04 1.99
C ALA A 66 -9.28 -1.36 1.40
N ILE A 67 -8.06 -1.75 1.00
CA ILE A 67 -7.80 -3.08 0.43
C ILE A 67 -8.10 -4.20 1.43
N LEU A 68 -7.77 -3.99 2.70
CA LEU A 68 -8.08 -4.93 3.78
C LEU A 68 -9.58 -4.94 4.10
N THR A 69 -10.20 -3.77 4.26
CA THR A 69 -11.63 -3.63 4.61
C THR A 69 -12.55 -4.25 3.56
N TYR A 70 -12.21 -4.11 2.27
CA TYR A 70 -13.00 -4.67 1.16
C TYR A 70 -12.51 -6.02 0.66
N GLU A 71 -11.60 -6.66 1.40
CA GLU A 71 -11.06 -8.01 1.14
C GLU A 71 -10.57 -8.19 -0.31
N LYS A 72 -9.78 -7.24 -0.82
CA LYS A 72 -9.31 -7.23 -2.23
C LYS A 72 -8.03 -8.03 -2.48
N LEU A 73 -7.34 -8.47 -1.43
CA LEU A 73 -6.12 -9.30 -1.52
C LEU A 73 -6.27 -10.54 -2.43
N PRO A 74 -7.34 -11.36 -2.33
CA PRO A 74 -7.52 -12.51 -3.21
C PRO A 74 -7.55 -12.15 -4.70
N LEU A 75 -8.17 -11.01 -5.05
CA LEU A 75 -8.25 -10.54 -6.43
C LEU A 75 -6.86 -10.11 -6.92
N LEU A 76 -6.11 -9.33 -6.14
CA LEU A 76 -4.76 -8.89 -6.49
C LEU A 76 -3.80 -10.08 -6.71
N ILE A 77 -3.89 -11.11 -5.88
CA ILE A 77 -3.06 -12.33 -6.01
C ILE A 77 -3.50 -13.15 -7.23
N THR A 78 -4.79 -13.25 -7.49
CA THR A 78 -5.31 -13.94 -8.69
C THR A 78 -4.82 -13.25 -9.96
N ASP A 79 -4.89 -11.91 -10.01
CA ASP A 79 -4.45 -11.13 -11.15
C ASP A 79 -2.93 -11.23 -11.35
N LEU A 80 -2.16 -11.26 -10.25
CA LEU A 80 -0.71 -11.46 -10.27
C LEU A 80 -0.34 -12.80 -10.92
N LEU A 81 -0.97 -13.88 -10.47
CA LEU A 81 -0.72 -15.22 -11.00
C LEU A 81 -1.23 -15.38 -12.43
N ALA A 82 -2.39 -14.80 -12.77
CA ALA A 82 -2.93 -14.82 -14.12
C ALA A 82 -2.00 -14.10 -15.09
N THR A 83 -1.44 -12.95 -14.70
CA THR A 83 -0.49 -12.18 -15.50
C THR A 83 0.84 -12.94 -15.66
N GLU A 84 1.35 -13.56 -14.59
CA GLU A 84 2.54 -14.43 -14.67
C GLU A 84 2.33 -15.60 -15.65
N LEU A 85 1.20 -16.30 -15.54
CA LEU A 85 0.88 -17.45 -16.40
C LEU A 85 0.69 -17.02 -17.86
N TRP A 86 -0.01 -15.90 -18.09
CA TRP A 86 -0.20 -15.35 -19.42
C TRP A 86 1.14 -14.96 -20.06
N ARG A 87 2.01 -14.25 -19.34
CA ARG A 87 3.37 -13.90 -19.80
C ARG A 87 4.22 -15.13 -20.12
N THR A 88 4.03 -16.23 -19.38
CA THR A 88 4.86 -17.45 -19.51
C THR A 88 4.35 -18.37 -20.63
N HIS A 89 3.03 -18.48 -20.81
CA HIS A 89 2.43 -19.47 -21.69
C HIS A 89 1.69 -18.88 -22.90
N ALA A 90 1.00 -17.74 -22.76
CA ALA A 90 0.26 -17.13 -23.86
C ALA A 90 1.15 -16.22 -24.72
N PHE A 91 1.96 -15.37 -24.08
CA PHE A 91 2.80 -14.38 -24.77
C PHE A 91 3.71 -14.97 -25.85
N PRO A 92 4.43 -16.10 -25.64
CA PRO A 92 5.29 -16.67 -26.68
C PRO A 92 4.54 -17.05 -27.98
N HIS A 93 3.28 -17.47 -27.87
CA HIS A 93 2.43 -17.78 -29.02
C HIS A 93 1.84 -16.52 -29.68
N LEU A 94 1.65 -15.45 -28.91
CA LEU A 94 1.16 -14.15 -29.39
C LEU A 94 2.25 -13.34 -30.10
N LEU A 95 3.52 -13.51 -29.69
CA LEU A 95 4.65 -12.68 -30.13
C LEU A 95 4.75 -12.51 -31.67
N PRO A 96 4.67 -13.57 -32.51
CA PRO A 96 4.76 -13.41 -33.96
C PRO A 96 3.61 -12.57 -34.54
N SER A 97 2.39 -12.76 -34.02
CA SER A 97 1.18 -12.06 -34.48
C SER A 97 1.16 -10.60 -34.01
N LEU A 98 1.58 -10.33 -32.77
CA LEU A 98 1.70 -8.98 -32.21
C LEU A 98 2.77 -8.16 -32.93
N ALA A 99 3.90 -8.77 -33.25
CA ALA A 99 4.96 -8.12 -34.02
C ALA A 99 4.49 -7.73 -35.43
N SER A 100 3.67 -8.56 -36.07
CA SER A 100 3.08 -8.27 -37.39
C SER A 100 2.13 -7.07 -37.36
N ASN A 101 1.27 -6.97 -36.33
CA ASN A 101 0.30 -5.88 -36.18
C ASN A 101 0.87 -4.62 -35.48
N ARG A 102 2.14 -4.64 -35.07
CA ARG A 102 2.83 -3.55 -34.37
C ARG A 102 2.12 -3.04 -33.11
N ASN A 103 1.46 -3.93 -32.37
CA ASN A 103 0.83 -3.60 -31.08
C ASN A 103 1.83 -3.76 -29.94
N VAL A 104 2.78 -2.83 -29.87
CA VAL A 104 3.88 -2.89 -28.92
C VAL A 104 3.45 -2.32 -27.58
N LEU A 105 2.82 -1.14 -27.58
CA LEU A 105 2.49 -0.41 -26.35
C LEU A 105 1.39 -1.11 -25.55
N ARG A 106 0.32 -1.57 -26.22
CA ARG A 106 -0.75 -2.33 -25.54
C ARG A 106 -0.20 -3.59 -24.85
N THR A 107 0.71 -4.28 -25.53
CA THR A 107 1.36 -5.46 -24.99
C THR A 107 2.30 -5.11 -23.83
N TYR A 108 3.04 -4.00 -23.93
CA TYR A 108 3.88 -3.49 -22.84
C TYR A 108 3.09 -3.26 -21.57
N PHE A 109 1.97 -2.52 -21.61
CA PHE A 109 1.15 -2.29 -20.40
C PHE A 109 0.53 -3.57 -19.85
N THR A 110 0.19 -4.52 -20.73
CA THR A 110 -0.29 -5.84 -20.31
C THR A 110 0.78 -6.61 -19.53
N LEU A 111 2.04 -6.54 -19.96
CA LEU A 111 3.19 -7.13 -19.25
C LEU A 111 3.54 -6.34 -17.98
N TYR A 112 3.45 -5.02 -18.02
CA TYR A 112 3.80 -4.12 -16.93
C TYR A 112 2.84 -4.22 -15.75
N HIS A 113 1.60 -4.64 -15.97
CA HIS A 113 0.62 -4.91 -14.92
C HIS A 113 1.16 -5.79 -13.79
N GLU A 114 2.03 -6.77 -14.11
CA GLU A 114 2.69 -7.60 -13.10
C GLU A 114 3.58 -6.76 -12.15
N CYS A 115 4.27 -5.75 -12.68
CA CYS A 115 5.12 -4.85 -11.90
C CYS A 115 4.29 -3.93 -10.99
N THR A 116 3.17 -3.39 -11.48
CA THR A 116 2.23 -2.59 -10.69
C THR A 116 1.69 -3.38 -9.50
N LEU A 117 1.25 -4.63 -9.74
CA LEU A 117 0.75 -5.50 -8.67
C LEU A 117 1.83 -5.82 -7.64
N VAL A 118 3.05 -6.20 -8.07
CA VAL A 118 4.18 -6.45 -7.16
C VAL A 118 4.51 -5.19 -6.35
N SER A 119 4.50 -4.02 -6.98
CA SER A 119 4.81 -2.76 -6.30
C SER A 119 3.75 -2.39 -5.26
N LEU A 120 2.46 -2.57 -5.57
CA LEU A 120 1.38 -2.32 -4.63
C LEU A 120 1.42 -3.31 -3.46
N LEU A 121 1.62 -4.60 -3.77
CA LEU A 121 1.76 -5.66 -2.74
C LEU A 121 2.98 -5.44 -1.84
N HIS A 122 4.10 -4.96 -2.37
CA HIS A 122 5.24 -4.53 -1.57
C HIS A 122 4.79 -3.50 -0.54
N THR A 123 4.15 -2.40 -0.96
CA THR A 123 3.69 -1.37 -0.02
C THR A 123 2.69 -1.91 1.01
N LEU A 124 1.79 -2.81 0.60
CA LEU A 124 0.82 -3.42 1.51
C LEU A 124 1.48 -4.30 2.57
N PHE A 125 2.42 -5.17 2.19
CA PHE A 125 3.03 -6.14 3.11
C PHE A 125 4.09 -5.54 4.03
N TYR A 126 4.39 -4.24 3.90
CA TYR A 126 5.04 -3.50 4.96
C TYR A 126 4.25 -3.58 6.28
N HIS A 127 2.92 -3.76 6.20
CA HIS A 127 2.05 -3.91 7.37
C HIS A 127 1.82 -5.36 7.72
N ARG A 128 2.13 -5.74 8.96
CA ARG A 128 1.85 -7.07 9.52
C ARG A 128 0.41 -7.54 9.29
N ARG A 129 -0.58 -6.65 9.45
CA ARG A 129 -2.01 -6.96 9.25
C ARG A 129 -2.31 -7.44 7.82
N ALA A 130 -1.63 -6.89 6.82
CA ALA A 130 -1.80 -7.33 5.44
C ALA A 130 -1.23 -8.74 5.21
N VAL A 131 -0.13 -9.08 5.88
CA VAL A 131 0.43 -10.44 5.85
C VAL A 131 -0.49 -11.42 6.58
N GLU A 132 -1.05 -11.05 7.73
CA GLU A 132 -2.03 -11.86 8.45
C GLU A 132 -3.30 -12.13 7.61
N ALA A 133 -3.74 -11.14 6.82
CA ALA A 133 -4.89 -11.26 5.93
C ALA A 133 -4.68 -12.19 4.72
N LEU A 134 -3.45 -12.66 4.45
CA LEU A 134 -3.19 -13.62 3.37
C LEU A 134 -3.82 -14.97 3.63
N ASP A 135 -3.85 -15.42 4.89
CA ASP A 135 -4.26 -16.77 5.29
C ASP A 135 -3.76 -17.84 4.28
N GLN A 136 -4.64 -18.61 3.65
CA GLN A 136 -4.27 -19.67 2.70
C GLN A 136 -3.59 -19.18 1.41
N LEU A 137 -3.81 -17.92 1.01
CA LEU A 137 -3.20 -17.33 -0.19
C LEU A 137 -1.70 -17.06 -0.02
N SER A 138 -1.20 -17.09 1.21
CA SER A 138 0.24 -17.02 1.50
C SER A 138 1.04 -18.08 0.75
N VAL A 139 0.48 -19.28 0.56
CA VAL A 139 1.12 -20.37 -0.19
C VAL A 139 1.37 -19.98 -1.64
N GLU A 140 0.39 -19.33 -2.29
CA GLU A 140 0.49 -18.88 -3.68
C GLU A 140 1.56 -17.80 -3.85
N LEU A 141 1.59 -16.85 -2.90
CA LEU A 141 2.52 -15.75 -2.91
C LEU A 141 3.95 -16.22 -2.62
N VAL A 142 4.14 -17.13 -1.67
CA VAL A 142 5.43 -17.77 -1.38
C VAL A 142 5.97 -18.49 -2.63
N ASP A 143 5.12 -19.26 -3.30
CA ASP A 143 5.46 -19.94 -4.55
C ASP A 143 5.83 -18.96 -5.67
N TYR A 144 5.10 -17.85 -5.79
CA TYR A 144 5.40 -16.78 -6.73
C TYR A 144 6.76 -16.14 -6.45
N CYS A 145 7.01 -15.70 -5.20
CA CYS A 145 8.28 -15.13 -4.78
C CYS A 145 9.45 -16.09 -5.01
N ALA A 146 9.27 -17.39 -4.72
CA ALA A 146 10.28 -18.41 -4.95
C ALA A 146 10.66 -18.52 -6.44
N ARG A 147 9.68 -18.58 -7.35
CA ARG A 147 9.95 -18.60 -8.80
C ARG A 147 10.71 -17.35 -9.26
N ARG A 148 10.36 -16.20 -8.71
CA ARG A 148 10.99 -14.92 -9.05
C ARG A 148 12.42 -14.81 -8.54
N MET A 149 12.65 -15.15 -7.28
CA MET A 149 14.00 -15.21 -6.70
C MET A 149 14.87 -16.25 -7.42
N ALA A 150 14.33 -17.43 -7.71
CA ALA A 150 15.02 -18.44 -8.51
C ALA A 150 15.39 -17.91 -9.91
N SER A 151 14.51 -17.13 -10.55
CA SER A 151 14.80 -16.52 -11.86
C SER A 151 15.91 -15.47 -11.79
N LEU A 152 16.10 -14.78 -10.66
CA LEU A 152 17.21 -13.86 -10.45
C LEU A 152 18.51 -14.59 -10.09
N ALA A 153 18.41 -15.71 -9.38
CA ALA A 153 19.54 -16.52 -8.94
C ALA A 153 20.24 -17.28 -10.09
N VAL A 154 19.64 -17.31 -11.29
CA VAL A 154 20.30 -17.87 -12.48
C VAL A 154 21.50 -17.00 -12.86
N PRO A 155 22.72 -17.57 -13.01
CA PRO A 155 23.92 -16.83 -13.37
C PRO A 155 23.75 -15.96 -14.62
N GLU A 156 24.44 -14.81 -14.67
CA GLU A 156 24.33 -13.81 -15.74
C GLU A 156 24.47 -14.40 -17.16
N ASP A 157 25.36 -15.38 -17.34
CA ASP A 157 25.62 -16.04 -18.62
C ASP A 157 24.46 -16.90 -19.15
N ARG A 158 23.46 -17.19 -18.32
CA ARG A 158 22.25 -17.94 -18.70
C ARG A 158 20.97 -17.15 -18.47
N ASN A 159 21.08 -15.87 -18.11
CA ASN A 159 19.96 -15.04 -17.73
C ASN A 159 19.93 -13.74 -18.54
N ASP A 160 19.20 -13.74 -19.65
CA ASP A 160 19.15 -12.58 -20.54
C ASP A 160 18.50 -11.36 -19.87
N ALA A 161 17.54 -11.56 -18.97
CA ALA A 161 16.90 -10.47 -18.23
C ALA A 161 17.93 -9.73 -17.34
N VAL A 162 18.74 -10.47 -16.59
CA VAL A 162 19.80 -9.89 -15.75
C VAL A 162 20.95 -9.35 -16.59
N ARG A 163 21.37 -10.08 -17.64
CA ARG A 163 22.49 -9.66 -18.51
C ARG A 163 22.23 -8.32 -19.16
N ARG A 164 21.02 -8.10 -19.71
CA ARG A 164 20.67 -6.81 -20.35
C ARG A 164 20.71 -5.66 -19.36
N GLN A 165 20.35 -5.92 -18.10
CA GLN A 165 20.40 -4.92 -17.05
C GLN A 165 21.83 -4.66 -16.56
N ARG A 166 22.69 -5.68 -16.46
CA ARG A 166 24.07 -5.52 -15.98
C ARG A 166 25.06 -5.08 -17.06
N ARG A 167 24.79 -5.39 -18.33
CA ARG A 167 25.60 -4.99 -19.50
C ARG A 167 24.75 -4.16 -20.46
N PRO A 168 24.41 -2.91 -20.09
CA PRO A 168 23.71 -2.03 -21.00
C PRO A 168 24.59 -1.70 -22.22
N LEU A 169 23.97 -1.57 -23.38
CA LEU A 169 24.64 -1.08 -24.60
C LEU A 169 25.16 0.35 -24.37
N SER A 170 26.35 0.67 -24.89
CA SER A 170 26.90 2.02 -24.93
C SER A 170 25.96 2.99 -25.67
N GLY A 171 26.03 4.29 -25.38
CA GLY A 171 25.10 5.29 -25.93
C GLY A 171 24.89 5.20 -27.45
N ASP A 172 25.99 5.17 -28.22
CA ASP A 172 25.95 5.09 -29.68
C ASP A 172 25.37 3.76 -30.17
N ALA A 173 25.84 2.64 -29.62
CA ALA A 173 25.34 1.30 -29.95
C ALA A 173 23.87 1.12 -29.55
N ARG A 174 23.42 1.76 -28.47
CA ARG A 174 22.02 1.75 -28.03
C ARG A 174 21.15 2.50 -29.02
N GLN A 175 21.60 3.64 -29.53
CA GLN A 175 20.86 4.40 -30.54
C GLN A 175 20.74 3.61 -31.85
N GLU A 176 21.83 3.01 -32.32
CA GLU A 176 21.81 2.13 -33.50
C GLU A 176 20.86 0.95 -33.31
N HIS A 177 20.90 0.30 -32.13
CA HIS A 177 20.00 -0.79 -31.78
C HIS A 177 18.53 -0.35 -31.76
N LEU A 178 18.22 0.81 -31.19
CA LEU A 178 16.84 1.34 -31.15
C LEU A 178 16.30 1.68 -32.54
N LEU A 179 17.15 2.09 -33.48
CA LEU A 179 16.77 2.37 -34.87
C LEU A 179 16.64 1.10 -35.72
N GLY A 180 17.40 0.06 -35.40
CA GLY A 180 17.45 -1.21 -36.14
C GLY A 180 16.52 -2.30 -35.60
N ARG A 181 16.00 -2.18 -34.38
CA ARG A 181 15.22 -3.24 -33.73
C ARG A 181 13.90 -3.51 -34.43
N THR A 182 13.53 -4.78 -34.47
CA THR A 182 12.22 -5.25 -34.94
C THR A 182 11.17 -5.12 -33.84
N ALA A 183 9.88 -5.09 -34.21
CA ALA A 183 8.78 -5.10 -33.22
C ALA A 183 8.78 -6.35 -32.33
N ALA A 184 9.24 -7.49 -32.85
CA ALA A 184 9.38 -8.72 -32.07
C ALA A 184 10.48 -8.61 -31.01
N GLU A 185 11.63 -8.05 -31.38
CA GLU A 185 12.73 -7.80 -30.43
C GLU A 185 12.31 -6.79 -29.35
N GLU A 186 11.62 -5.71 -29.73
CA GLU A 186 11.12 -4.72 -28.76
C GLU A 186 10.13 -5.34 -27.74
N LEU A 187 9.21 -6.17 -28.19
CA LEU A 187 8.27 -6.89 -27.31
C LEU A 187 8.99 -7.85 -26.35
N GLU A 188 10.01 -8.55 -26.83
CA GLU A 188 10.81 -9.45 -26.01
C GLU A 188 11.66 -8.69 -24.99
N GLU A 189 12.19 -7.52 -25.36
CA GLU A 189 12.87 -6.61 -24.44
C GLU A 189 11.96 -6.17 -23.31
N HIS A 190 10.72 -5.78 -23.62
CA HIS A 190 9.71 -5.44 -22.63
C HIS A 190 9.36 -6.62 -21.71
N ARG A 191 9.26 -7.84 -22.25
CA ARG A 191 9.06 -9.06 -21.45
C ARG A 191 10.20 -9.31 -20.47
N LEU A 192 11.45 -9.14 -20.91
CA LEU A 192 12.64 -9.32 -20.08
C LEU A 192 12.76 -8.24 -19.01
N GLU A 193 12.47 -6.97 -19.36
CA GLU A 193 12.50 -5.86 -18.41
C GLU A 193 11.45 -6.03 -17.32
N THR A 194 10.20 -6.31 -17.69
CA THR A 194 9.10 -6.52 -16.73
C THR A 194 9.38 -7.73 -15.83
N GLN A 195 9.90 -8.82 -16.38
CA GLN A 195 10.33 -9.99 -15.59
C GLN A 195 11.41 -9.64 -14.58
N TYR A 196 12.41 -8.84 -14.96
CA TYR A 196 13.46 -8.41 -14.04
C TYR A 196 12.91 -7.52 -12.91
N ARG A 197 12.12 -6.49 -13.27
CA ARG A 197 11.53 -5.54 -12.31
C ARG A 197 10.63 -6.24 -11.29
N SER A 198 9.71 -7.08 -11.76
CA SER A 198 8.83 -7.82 -10.87
C SER A 198 9.60 -8.81 -9.99
N ALA A 199 10.69 -9.40 -10.50
CA ALA A 199 11.50 -10.30 -9.70
C ALA A 199 12.29 -9.57 -8.60
N VAL A 200 12.82 -8.39 -8.87
CA VAL A 200 13.47 -7.53 -7.85
C VAL A 200 12.45 -7.12 -6.78
N GLY A 201 11.25 -6.67 -7.17
CA GLY A 201 10.19 -6.34 -6.22
C GLY A 201 9.72 -7.53 -5.39
N SER A 202 9.75 -8.74 -5.95
CA SER A 202 9.37 -9.97 -5.24
C SER A 202 10.34 -10.35 -4.12
N VAL A 203 11.61 -9.93 -4.19
CA VAL A 203 12.58 -10.09 -3.09
C VAL A 203 12.16 -9.25 -1.87
N ALA A 204 11.63 -8.05 -2.08
CA ALA A 204 11.11 -7.23 -1.00
C ALA A 204 9.88 -7.87 -0.36
N ILE A 205 8.93 -8.38 -1.17
CA ILE A 205 7.78 -9.15 -0.67
C ILE A 205 8.24 -10.36 0.14
N ALA A 206 9.22 -11.13 -0.36
CA ALA A 206 9.77 -12.27 0.35
C ALA A 206 10.36 -11.87 1.72
N ARG A 207 11.05 -10.73 1.79
CA ARG A 207 11.57 -10.19 3.06
C ARG A 207 10.45 -9.90 4.07
N TYR A 208 9.33 -9.31 3.66
CA TYR A 208 8.19 -9.06 4.57
C TYR A 208 7.52 -10.35 5.05
N LEU A 209 7.42 -11.35 4.17
CA LEU A 209 6.92 -12.67 4.55
C LEU A 209 7.83 -13.33 5.59
N CYS A 210 9.16 -13.18 5.47
CA CYS A 210 10.11 -13.65 6.48
C CYS A 210 10.03 -12.84 7.79
N GLU A 211 9.86 -11.53 7.71
CA GLU A 211 9.72 -10.66 8.90
C GLU A 211 8.51 -11.04 9.75
N HIS A 212 7.41 -11.42 9.09
CA HIS A 212 6.17 -11.84 9.73
C HIS A 212 5.94 -13.35 9.65
N PHE A 213 7.02 -14.14 9.67
CA PHE A 213 6.97 -15.60 9.52
C PHE A 213 5.99 -16.29 10.47
N GLU A 214 5.93 -15.85 11.73
CA GLU A 214 5.03 -16.39 12.76
C GLU A 214 3.54 -16.12 12.50
N ALA A 215 3.23 -15.07 11.72
CA ALA A 215 1.86 -14.75 11.32
C ALA A 215 1.37 -15.61 10.14
N LEU A 216 2.29 -16.29 9.44
CA LEU A 216 1.93 -17.13 8.30
C LEU A 216 1.39 -18.49 8.75
N PRO A 217 0.44 -19.10 8.01
CA PRO A 217 0.05 -20.48 8.24
C PRO A 217 1.23 -21.45 8.13
N LEU A 218 1.18 -22.56 8.87
CA LEU A 218 2.22 -23.60 8.87
C LEU A 218 2.54 -24.12 7.46
N ALA A 219 1.55 -24.17 6.57
CA ALA A 219 1.76 -24.57 5.19
C ALA A 219 2.72 -23.63 4.44
N ALA A 220 2.57 -22.31 4.61
CA ALA A 220 3.46 -21.33 4.01
C ALA A 220 4.85 -21.35 4.67
N GLN A 221 4.93 -21.52 5.99
CA GLN A 221 6.19 -21.70 6.72
C GLN A 221 7.00 -22.89 6.17
N ALA A 222 6.37 -24.06 6.03
CA ALA A 222 6.99 -25.25 5.46
C ALA A 222 7.41 -25.05 3.98
N ARG A 223 6.62 -24.31 3.19
CA ARG A 223 7.00 -23.97 1.81
C ARG A 223 8.26 -23.10 1.72
N ILE A 224 8.39 -22.12 2.62
CA ILE A 224 9.56 -21.24 2.71
C ILE A 224 10.83 -22.03 3.09
N LEU A 225 10.74 -22.87 4.13
CA LEU A 225 11.91 -23.54 4.72
C LEU A 225 12.29 -24.86 4.03
N GLU A 226 11.30 -25.67 3.64
CA GLU A 226 11.53 -27.03 3.13
C GLU A 226 11.40 -27.13 1.61
N THR A 227 10.32 -26.60 1.03
CA THR A 227 10.04 -26.77 -0.41
C THR A 227 10.97 -25.92 -1.27
N HIS A 228 11.03 -24.62 -1.00
CA HIS A 228 11.82 -23.68 -1.79
C HIS A 228 13.17 -23.36 -1.18
N ASP A 229 13.35 -23.62 0.11
CA ASP A 229 14.58 -23.36 0.86
C ASP A 229 15.11 -21.93 0.62
N TRP A 230 14.35 -20.94 1.10
CA TRP A 230 14.68 -19.53 0.88
C TRP A 230 16.04 -19.14 1.45
N LEU A 231 16.51 -19.82 2.51
CA LEU A 231 17.86 -19.61 3.06
C LEU A 231 18.93 -19.89 2.01
N VAL A 232 18.85 -21.03 1.32
CA VAL A 232 19.79 -21.37 0.24
C VAL A 232 19.53 -20.52 -1.01
N MET A 233 18.27 -20.20 -1.32
CA MET A 233 17.90 -19.41 -2.49
C MET A 233 18.44 -17.97 -2.45
N LEU A 234 18.56 -17.38 -1.27
CA LEU A 234 19.13 -16.04 -1.08
C LEU A 234 20.66 -16.00 -1.26
N VAL A 235 21.37 -17.12 -1.10
CA VAL A 235 22.83 -17.19 -1.22
C VAL A 235 23.36 -16.63 -2.55
N PRO A 236 22.91 -17.10 -3.73
CA PRO A 236 23.39 -16.59 -5.01
C PRO A 236 23.06 -15.11 -5.23
N LEU A 237 21.95 -14.60 -4.66
CA LEU A 237 21.58 -13.18 -4.77
C LEU A 237 22.53 -12.26 -3.98
N VAL A 238 23.14 -12.76 -2.92
CA VAL A 238 24.16 -12.02 -2.17
C VAL A 238 25.53 -12.16 -2.83
N GLU A 239 25.86 -13.34 -3.38
CA GLU A 239 27.14 -13.56 -4.06
C GLU A 239 27.27 -12.82 -5.39
N GLU A 240 26.22 -12.84 -6.20
CA GLU A 240 26.15 -12.16 -7.49
C GLU A 240 24.90 -11.26 -7.54
N PRO A 241 24.95 -10.07 -6.89
CA PRO A 241 23.79 -9.20 -6.77
C PRO A 241 23.29 -8.71 -8.15
N PRO A 242 22.03 -9.00 -8.53
CA PRO A 242 21.51 -8.64 -9.86
C PRO A 242 21.23 -7.13 -10.00
N TRP A 243 21.31 -6.38 -8.90
CA TRP A 243 21.13 -4.92 -8.79
C TRP A 243 22.47 -4.15 -8.70
N THR A 244 23.60 -4.81 -8.92
CA THR A 244 24.92 -4.16 -8.97
C THR A 244 25.61 -4.46 -10.29
N ARG A 245 26.06 -3.41 -10.98
CA ARG A 245 26.71 -3.54 -12.29
C ARG A 245 27.93 -2.64 -12.44
N ARG A 246 28.83 -3.07 -13.31
CA ARG A 246 29.96 -2.24 -13.77
C ARG A 246 29.53 -1.54 -15.05
N ALA A 247 29.61 -0.22 -15.09
CA ALA A 247 29.22 0.57 -16.24
C ALA A 247 30.45 1.27 -16.82
N GLU A 248 30.81 0.95 -18.06
CA GLU A 248 31.94 1.60 -18.76
C GLU A 248 31.66 3.08 -19.04
N SER A 249 30.40 3.45 -19.17
CA SER A 249 29.93 4.83 -19.38
C SER A 249 29.93 5.69 -18.10
N SER A 250 30.13 5.08 -16.92
CA SER A 250 30.09 5.79 -15.63
C SER A 250 31.47 6.30 -15.22
N ALA A 251 31.55 7.53 -14.74
CA ALA A 251 32.80 8.13 -14.25
C ALA A 251 33.41 7.36 -13.07
N SER A 252 32.58 6.71 -12.23
CA SER A 252 33.04 5.89 -11.10
C SER A 252 33.32 4.43 -11.51
N GLY A 253 32.76 3.99 -12.63
CA GLY A 253 32.79 2.64 -13.16
C GLY A 253 31.76 1.68 -12.57
N TRP A 254 30.99 2.09 -11.56
CA TRP A 254 30.01 1.23 -10.85
C TRP A 254 28.65 1.91 -10.70
N GLN A 255 27.60 1.11 -10.90
CA GLN A 255 26.21 1.52 -10.73
C GLN A 255 25.46 0.52 -9.87
N LYS A 256 24.55 1.03 -9.03
CA LYS A 256 23.61 0.21 -8.26
C LYS A 256 22.17 0.63 -8.53
N LEU A 257 21.26 -0.33 -8.51
CA LEU A 257 19.84 -0.10 -8.69
C LEU A 257 19.22 0.47 -7.40
N THR A 258 18.59 1.64 -7.48
CA THR A 258 17.88 2.29 -6.37
C THR A 258 16.58 2.89 -6.90
N ASP A 259 15.45 2.52 -6.30
CA ASP A 259 14.11 2.98 -6.71
C ASP A 259 13.81 2.70 -8.20
N ASN A 260 14.19 1.50 -8.66
CA ASN A 260 14.10 1.06 -10.06
C ASN A 260 14.96 1.84 -11.07
N ASP A 261 15.82 2.74 -10.61
CA ASP A 261 16.77 3.48 -11.44
C ASP A 261 18.22 3.11 -11.14
N TRP A 262 19.03 3.01 -12.19
CA TRP A 262 20.46 2.75 -12.06
C TRP A 262 21.20 4.06 -11.73
N LYS A 263 21.80 4.13 -10.54
CA LYS A 263 22.53 5.32 -10.05
C LYS A 263 24.03 5.04 -9.99
N ASP A 264 24.84 6.02 -10.38
CA ASP A 264 26.30 5.96 -10.27
C ASP A 264 26.73 5.98 -8.81
N VAL A 265 27.64 5.08 -8.43
CA VAL A 265 28.17 4.98 -7.08
C VAL A 265 29.69 5.18 -7.10
N PRO A 266 30.25 6.14 -6.35
CA PRO A 266 31.69 6.33 -6.27
C PRO A 266 32.35 5.11 -5.62
N ARG A 267 33.64 4.90 -5.91
CA ARG A 267 34.37 3.73 -5.40
C ARG A 267 34.44 3.67 -3.86
N SER A 268 34.39 4.81 -3.18
CA SER A 268 34.31 4.91 -1.71
C SER A 268 33.05 4.28 -1.14
N ASP A 269 31.94 4.37 -1.89
CA ASP A 269 30.59 4.03 -1.42
C ASP A 269 30.14 2.67 -1.97
N LEU A 270 31.04 1.89 -2.58
CA LEU A 270 30.71 0.60 -3.17
C LEU A 270 30.18 -0.40 -2.12
N LEU A 271 30.70 -0.31 -0.89
CA LEU A 271 30.25 -1.10 0.26
C LEU A 271 29.00 -0.53 0.95
N ARG A 272 28.49 0.62 0.49
CA ARG A 272 27.22 1.16 1.00
C ARG A 272 26.09 0.24 0.57
N VAL A 273 25.34 -0.25 1.55
CA VAL A 273 24.23 -1.18 1.36
C VAL A 273 23.04 -0.40 0.80
N THR A 274 22.56 -0.84 -0.36
CA THR A 274 21.36 -0.30 -1.00
C THR A 274 20.09 -0.93 -0.43
N ARG A 275 18.93 -0.32 -0.69
CA ARG A 275 17.62 -0.88 -0.29
C ARG A 275 17.43 -2.30 -0.81
N CYS A 276 17.84 -2.60 -2.05
CA CYS A 276 17.74 -3.92 -2.66
C CYS A 276 18.62 -4.95 -1.93
N GLU A 277 19.89 -4.61 -1.69
CA GLU A 277 20.83 -5.49 -0.95
C GLU A 277 20.35 -5.74 0.48
N ALA A 278 19.80 -4.71 1.14
CA ALA A 278 19.25 -4.83 2.49
C ALA A 278 18.09 -5.82 2.56
N GLN A 279 17.23 -5.93 1.53
CA GLN A 279 16.12 -6.90 1.54
C GLN A 279 16.62 -8.33 1.72
N CYS A 280 17.67 -8.73 0.99
CA CYS A 280 18.25 -10.08 1.12
C CYS A 280 18.85 -10.32 2.51
N TRP A 281 19.60 -9.34 3.01
CA TRP A 281 20.24 -9.45 4.32
C TRP A 281 19.25 -9.50 5.47
N ILE A 282 18.19 -8.70 5.42
CA ILE A 282 17.16 -8.69 6.45
C ILE A 282 16.29 -9.96 6.35
N ALA A 283 16.00 -10.46 5.14
CA ALA A 283 15.34 -11.75 4.97
C ALA A 283 16.17 -12.90 5.60
N LEU A 284 17.49 -12.91 5.36
CA LEU A 284 18.41 -13.86 5.99
C LEU A 284 18.41 -13.72 7.51
N PHE A 285 18.41 -12.49 8.05
CA PHE A 285 18.30 -12.26 9.49
C PHE A 285 17.04 -12.90 10.06
N HIS A 286 15.87 -12.64 9.49
CA HIS A 286 14.63 -13.22 10.02
C HIS A 286 14.60 -14.76 9.93
N LEU A 287 15.11 -15.35 8.86
CA LEU A 287 15.16 -16.80 8.70
C LEU A 287 16.21 -17.48 9.59
N THR A 288 17.34 -16.82 9.87
CA THR A 288 18.44 -17.39 10.67
C THR A 288 18.38 -17.04 12.15
N CYS A 289 17.70 -15.97 12.56
CA CYS A 289 17.66 -15.51 13.95
C CYS A 289 16.29 -15.73 14.62
N ASN A 290 15.23 -16.07 13.88
CA ASN A 290 13.96 -16.47 14.48
C ASN A 290 14.06 -17.90 15.02
N ASN A 291 13.69 -18.09 16.30
CA ASN A 291 13.70 -19.39 16.97
C ASN A 291 12.78 -20.42 16.30
N VAL A 292 11.58 -20.01 15.88
CA VAL A 292 10.62 -20.88 15.19
C VAL A 292 11.22 -21.39 13.87
N CYS A 293 11.86 -20.49 13.11
CA CYS A 293 12.56 -20.88 11.88
C CYS A 293 13.68 -21.88 12.17
N ARG A 294 14.50 -21.65 13.21
CA ARG A 294 15.62 -22.54 13.58
C ARG A 294 15.16 -23.94 13.98
N GLU A 295 14.07 -24.03 14.74
CA GLU A 295 13.51 -25.30 15.20
C GLU A 295 12.92 -26.12 14.04
N GLN A 296 12.28 -25.45 13.08
CA GLN A 296 11.68 -26.10 11.91
C GLN A 296 12.71 -26.40 10.81
N TYR A 297 13.78 -25.61 10.70
CA TYR A 297 14.73 -25.73 9.60
C TYR A 297 15.66 -26.95 9.76
N GLY A 298 15.42 -27.97 8.94
CA GLY A 298 16.27 -29.17 8.86
C GLY A 298 17.65 -28.89 8.27
N LEU A 299 18.58 -28.40 9.09
CA LEU A 299 19.95 -28.15 8.66
C LEU A 299 20.67 -29.46 8.29
N ASN A 300 21.31 -29.49 7.13
CA ASN A 300 22.17 -30.60 6.67
C ASN A 300 23.55 -30.08 6.21
N THR A 301 24.49 -30.97 5.87
CA THR A 301 25.85 -30.59 5.45
C THR A 301 25.83 -29.63 4.26
N PHE A 302 25.02 -29.91 3.24
CA PHE A 302 24.91 -29.07 2.05
C PHE A 302 24.41 -27.65 2.39
N ARG A 303 23.32 -27.54 3.14
CA ARG A 303 22.72 -26.26 3.59
C ARG A 303 23.72 -25.46 4.42
N LYS A 304 24.43 -26.10 5.35
CA LYS A 304 25.50 -25.49 6.15
C LYS A 304 26.60 -24.92 5.24
N GLU A 305 27.10 -25.70 4.29
CA GLU A 305 28.15 -25.26 3.36
C GLU A 305 27.69 -24.05 2.52
N GLN A 306 26.45 -24.06 2.02
CA GLN A 306 25.90 -22.94 1.25
C GLN A 306 25.83 -21.65 2.09
N LEU A 307 25.32 -21.74 3.32
CA LEU A 307 25.20 -20.58 4.21
C LEU A 307 26.57 -20.00 4.58
N LEU A 308 27.57 -20.84 4.85
CA LEU A 308 28.92 -20.40 5.22
C LEU A 308 29.64 -19.63 4.10
N ARG A 309 29.20 -19.76 2.82
CA ARG A 309 29.72 -18.93 1.72
C ARG A 309 29.41 -17.45 1.92
N LEU A 310 28.34 -17.11 2.63
CA LEU A 310 27.92 -15.74 2.89
C LEU A 310 28.81 -15.01 3.90
N ARG A 311 29.53 -15.77 4.73
CA ARG A 311 30.38 -15.22 5.81
C ARG A 311 31.37 -14.17 5.31
N LYS A 312 31.94 -14.35 4.11
CA LYS A 312 32.92 -13.40 3.53
C LYS A 312 32.33 -12.04 3.14
N PHE A 313 31.00 -11.92 3.03
CA PHE A 313 30.33 -10.66 2.68
C PHE A 313 29.87 -9.88 3.91
N LEU A 314 29.86 -10.50 5.09
CA LEU A 314 29.59 -9.86 6.39
C LEU A 314 30.87 -9.16 6.89
N ASN A 315 31.22 -8.04 6.26
CA ASN A 315 32.33 -7.19 6.67
C ASN A 315 31.88 -6.12 7.69
N GLU A 316 32.84 -5.52 8.40
CA GLU A 316 32.57 -4.49 9.41
C GLU A 316 31.75 -3.32 8.87
N VAL A 317 31.95 -2.93 7.60
CA VAL A 317 31.23 -1.82 6.96
C VAL A 317 29.75 -2.16 6.72
N VAL A 318 29.44 -3.40 6.35
CA VAL A 318 28.06 -3.89 6.20
C VAL A 318 27.38 -4.01 7.57
N ILE A 319 28.10 -4.47 8.58
CA ILE A 319 27.58 -4.60 9.96
C ILE A 319 27.33 -3.22 10.59
N ASP A 320 28.20 -2.24 10.37
CA ASP A 320 28.01 -0.86 10.84
C ASP A 320 26.74 -0.23 10.26
N GLN A 321 26.44 -0.51 8.99
CA GLN A 321 25.22 -0.04 8.33
C GLN A 321 23.95 -0.81 8.73
N LEU A 322 24.08 -2.12 9.01
CA LEU A 322 22.98 -3.00 9.41
C LEU A 322 23.38 -3.80 10.66
N PRO A 323 23.29 -3.21 11.86
CA PRO A 323 23.78 -3.84 13.10
C PRO A 323 23.15 -5.20 13.42
N VAL A 324 21.91 -5.42 12.97
CA VAL A 324 21.20 -6.72 13.08
C VAL A 324 21.95 -7.89 12.45
N LEU A 325 22.87 -7.62 11.50
CA LEU A 325 23.66 -8.67 10.85
C LEU A 325 24.78 -9.23 11.73
N ALA A 326 25.09 -8.58 12.87
CA ALA A 326 25.98 -9.16 13.87
C ALA A 326 25.44 -10.50 14.40
N ASP A 327 24.11 -10.63 14.54
CA ASP A 327 23.47 -11.87 14.97
C ASP A 327 23.54 -12.95 13.89
N VAL A 328 23.44 -12.56 12.61
CA VAL A 328 23.64 -13.47 11.47
C VAL A 328 25.08 -13.95 11.43
N MET A 329 26.05 -13.06 11.64
CA MET A 329 27.47 -13.43 11.72
C MET A 329 27.73 -14.42 12.85
N ARG A 330 27.18 -14.14 14.04
CA ARG A 330 27.26 -15.06 15.19
C ARG A 330 26.64 -16.42 14.88
N TYR A 331 25.49 -16.46 14.23
CA TYR A 331 24.89 -17.71 13.78
C TYR A 331 25.80 -18.49 12.83
N MET A 332 26.43 -17.81 11.86
CA MET A 332 27.38 -18.46 10.95
C MET A 332 28.61 -18.99 11.69
N ASP A 333 29.09 -18.29 12.73
CA ASP A 333 30.17 -18.78 13.59
C ASP A 333 29.75 -20.02 14.37
N GLU A 334 28.56 -20.03 14.97
CA GLU A 334 27.96 -21.20 15.63
C GLU A 334 27.87 -22.40 14.65
N LEU A 335 27.45 -22.15 13.40
CA LEU A 335 27.37 -23.17 12.35
C LEU A 335 28.74 -23.80 12.04
N THR A 336 29.85 -23.05 12.11
CA THR A 336 31.18 -23.64 11.83
C THR A 336 31.55 -24.74 12.82
N ILE A 337 31.16 -24.57 14.08
CA ILE A 337 31.47 -25.49 15.18
C ILE A 337 30.44 -26.64 15.24
N LEU A 338 29.21 -26.37 14.82
CA LEU A 338 28.11 -27.33 14.88
C LEU A 338 28.34 -28.52 13.92
N ASN A 339 28.40 -29.72 14.47
CA ASN A 339 28.40 -30.96 13.68
C ASN A 339 26.96 -31.27 13.26
N VAL A 340 26.68 -31.11 11.97
CA VAL A 340 25.37 -31.40 11.39
C VAL A 340 25.33 -32.88 11.00
N PRO A 341 24.22 -33.60 11.25
CA PRO A 341 24.08 -34.97 10.76
C PRO A 341 24.30 -35.05 9.24
N GLU A 342 25.06 -36.06 8.80
CA GLU A 342 25.13 -36.40 7.38
C GLU A 342 23.72 -36.71 6.88
N SER A 343 23.40 -36.26 5.66
CA SER A 343 22.11 -36.42 5.00
C SER A 343 21.77 -37.89 4.79
N THR A 344 21.42 -38.61 5.85
CA THR A 344 20.78 -39.90 5.79
C THR A 344 19.32 -39.64 5.47
N SER A 345 18.83 -40.29 4.41
CA SER A 345 17.53 -40.13 3.77
C SER A 345 16.30 -40.43 4.65
N SER A 346 16.45 -40.40 5.99
CA SER A 346 15.50 -41.00 6.94
C SER A 346 15.25 -40.18 8.21
N GLN A 347 15.80 -38.96 8.36
CA GLN A 347 15.40 -38.09 9.46
C GLN A 347 14.22 -37.21 9.05
N SER A 348 13.04 -37.80 9.20
CA SER A 348 11.78 -37.14 9.52
C SER A 348 11.50 -35.85 8.75
N SER A 349 11.17 -35.96 7.46
CA SER A 349 10.12 -35.08 6.95
C SER A 349 8.90 -35.38 7.82
N CYS A 350 8.66 -34.54 8.83
CA CYS A 350 7.37 -34.48 9.50
C CYS A 350 6.33 -34.55 8.37
N PHE A 351 5.43 -35.53 8.40
CA PHE A 351 4.41 -35.74 7.37
C PHE A 351 3.41 -34.57 7.43
N LEU A 352 3.86 -33.36 7.08
CA LEU A 352 3.05 -32.20 6.79
C LEU A 352 2.51 -32.46 5.38
N MET A 353 1.23 -32.81 5.32
CA MET A 353 0.50 -32.88 4.06
C MET A 353 0.59 -31.49 3.41
N GLN A 354 1.40 -31.38 2.36
CA GLN A 354 1.69 -30.10 1.73
C GLN A 354 0.40 -29.55 1.10
N GLN A 355 -0.03 -28.37 1.55
CA GLN A 355 -1.14 -27.67 0.91
C GLN A 355 -0.73 -27.30 -0.52
N VAL A 356 -1.56 -27.67 -1.48
CA VAL A 356 -1.34 -27.41 -2.91
C VAL A 356 -1.71 -25.96 -3.23
N ALA A 357 -1.03 -25.37 -4.21
CA ALA A 357 -1.33 -24.05 -4.76
C ALA A 357 -2.62 -24.11 -5.62
N VAL A 358 -3.78 -24.13 -4.95
CA VAL A 358 -5.10 -24.35 -5.56
C VAL A 358 -5.42 -23.29 -6.61
N LEU A 359 -5.08 -22.03 -6.36
CA LEU A 359 -5.42 -20.92 -7.25
C LEU A 359 -4.63 -21.04 -8.55
N ARG A 360 -3.31 -21.19 -8.48
CA ARG A 360 -2.49 -21.37 -9.69
C ARG A 360 -2.91 -22.62 -10.47
N GLU A 361 -3.13 -23.74 -9.79
CA GLU A 361 -3.59 -24.96 -10.45
C GLU A 361 -4.95 -24.77 -11.13
N SER A 362 -5.89 -24.08 -10.49
CA SER A 362 -7.19 -23.76 -11.08
C SER A 362 -7.06 -22.92 -12.36
N LEU A 363 -6.12 -21.98 -12.40
CA LEU A 363 -5.83 -21.14 -13.57
C LEU A 363 -5.14 -21.93 -14.70
N MET A 364 -4.41 -22.99 -14.38
CA MET A 364 -3.74 -23.85 -15.39
C MET A 364 -4.63 -24.99 -15.88
N LYS A 365 -5.58 -25.44 -15.07
CA LYS A 365 -6.41 -26.63 -15.35
C LYS A 365 -7.27 -26.43 -16.60
N ASN A 366 -7.19 -27.37 -17.54
CA ASN A 366 -7.96 -27.40 -18.79
C ASN A 366 -7.76 -26.20 -19.72
N VAL A 367 -6.65 -25.46 -19.60
CA VAL A 367 -6.36 -24.31 -20.48
C VAL A 367 -5.42 -24.72 -21.61
N ASN A 368 -5.88 -24.51 -22.86
CA ASN A 368 -5.02 -24.57 -24.03
C ASN A 368 -4.55 -23.15 -24.38
N TRP A 369 -3.33 -22.82 -23.98
CA TRP A 369 -2.73 -21.50 -24.14
C TRP A 369 -2.57 -21.05 -25.59
N GLU A 370 -2.38 -21.98 -26.52
CA GLU A 370 -2.30 -21.66 -27.96
C GLU A 370 -3.65 -21.17 -28.50
N LYS A 371 -4.75 -21.84 -28.13
CA LYS A 371 -6.11 -21.41 -28.50
C LYS A 371 -6.49 -20.08 -27.84
N VAL A 372 -6.08 -19.89 -26.58
CA VAL A 372 -6.29 -18.62 -25.87
C VAL A 372 -5.55 -17.49 -26.58
N ALA A 373 -4.28 -17.69 -26.93
CA ALA A 373 -3.48 -16.73 -27.69
C ALA A 373 -4.15 -16.38 -29.04
N GLN A 374 -4.55 -17.37 -29.83
CA GLN A 374 -5.24 -17.12 -31.10
C GLN A 374 -6.53 -16.31 -30.92
N SER A 375 -7.37 -16.70 -29.95
CA SER A 375 -8.61 -15.98 -29.63
C SER A 375 -8.33 -14.53 -29.19
N GLN A 376 -7.35 -14.32 -28.31
CA GLN A 376 -6.99 -12.98 -27.83
C GLN A 376 -6.43 -12.12 -28.95
N PHE A 377 -5.61 -12.69 -29.83
CA PHE A 377 -5.13 -11.96 -31.00
C PHE A 377 -6.30 -11.52 -31.88
N HIS A 378 -7.22 -12.42 -32.25
CA HIS A 378 -8.33 -12.07 -33.13
C HIS A 378 -9.33 -11.05 -32.51
N HIS A 379 -9.64 -11.19 -31.22
CA HIS A 379 -10.69 -10.37 -30.60
C HIS A 379 -10.18 -9.11 -29.89
N LEU A 380 -8.96 -9.11 -29.34
CA LEU A 380 -8.44 -8.02 -28.52
C LEU A 380 -7.37 -7.20 -29.25
N PHE A 381 -6.41 -7.86 -29.90
CA PHE A 381 -5.26 -7.18 -30.51
C PHE A 381 -5.43 -6.91 -32.01
N SER A 382 -6.16 -7.71 -32.77
CA SER A 382 -6.38 -7.49 -34.21
C SER A 382 -7.18 -6.22 -34.54
N PRO A 383 -8.23 -5.82 -33.79
CA PRO A 383 -9.07 -4.68 -34.17
C PRO A 383 -8.48 -3.33 -33.77
N VAL A 384 -7.42 -3.31 -32.94
CA VAL A 384 -6.85 -2.09 -32.38
C VAL A 384 -5.38 -1.96 -32.81
N THR A 385 -4.98 -0.74 -33.12
CA THR A 385 -3.57 -0.36 -33.35
C THR A 385 -3.18 0.68 -32.31
N ASP A 386 -1.93 0.67 -31.85
CA ASP A 386 -1.42 1.59 -30.81
C ASP A 386 -1.82 3.08 -31.04
N ALA A 387 -1.90 3.56 -32.29
CA ALA A 387 -2.27 4.94 -32.61
C ALA A 387 -3.76 5.30 -32.36
N HIS A 388 -4.66 4.32 -32.42
CA HIS A 388 -6.11 4.50 -32.32
C HIS A 388 -6.69 3.91 -31.03
N ASP A 389 -5.84 3.42 -30.13
CA ASP A 389 -6.27 2.79 -28.90
C ASP A 389 -6.68 3.85 -27.86
N ALA A 390 -7.98 3.88 -27.53
CA ALA A 390 -8.51 4.78 -26.51
C ALA A 390 -8.06 4.37 -25.09
N ASP A 391 -7.81 3.08 -24.84
CA ASP A 391 -7.34 2.59 -23.54
C ASP A 391 -5.89 3.01 -23.29
N LEU A 392 -5.05 3.03 -24.33
CA LEU A 392 -3.69 3.54 -24.22
C LEU A 392 -3.64 5.02 -23.87
N ARG A 393 -4.58 5.83 -24.38
CA ARG A 393 -4.67 7.25 -23.99
C ARG A 393 -4.99 7.38 -22.51
N ARG A 394 -5.99 6.64 -22.02
CA ARG A 394 -6.35 6.62 -20.59
C ARG A 394 -5.17 6.21 -19.71
N ILE A 395 -4.42 5.19 -20.11
CA ILE A 395 -3.24 4.75 -19.35
C ILE A 395 -2.13 5.81 -19.39
N SER A 396 -1.86 6.37 -20.58
CA SER A 396 -0.87 7.44 -20.75
C SER A 396 -1.19 8.65 -19.88
N ASP A 397 -2.47 9.00 -19.74
CA ASP A 397 -2.90 10.11 -18.89
C ASP A 397 -2.47 9.88 -17.43
N VAL A 398 -2.57 8.66 -16.90
CA VAL A 398 -2.12 8.32 -15.53
C VAL A 398 -0.62 8.59 -15.31
N PHE A 399 0.20 8.41 -16.34
CA PHE A 399 1.64 8.62 -16.28
C PHE A 399 2.07 10.07 -16.60
N THR A 400 1.14 10.94 -17.00
CA THR A 400 1.44 12.35 -17.24
C THR A 400 1.48 13.13 -15.93
N ALA A 401 2.24 14.23 -15.87
CA ALA A 401 2.31 15.07 -14.66
C ALA A 401 0.91 15.49 -14.18
N GLU A 402 -0.01 15.79 -15.10
CA GLU A 402 -1.41 16.13 -14.81
C GLU A 402 -2.19 14.95 -14.22
N GLY A 403 -2.05 13.73 -14.77
CA GLY A 403 -2.73 12.56 -14.19
C GLY A 403 -2.16 12.12 -12.85
N ILE A 404 -0.85 12.34 -12.63
CA ILE A 404 -0.28 12.13 -11.30
C ILE A 404 -0.77 13.25 -10.35
N GLU A 405 -0.94 14.51 -10.81
CA GLU A 405 -1.61 15.65 -10.11
C GLU A 405 -3.07 15.42 -9.76
N ASP A 406 -3.85 14.84 -10.67
CA ASP A 406 -5.23 14.45 -10.43
C ASP A 406 -5.33 13.34 -9.37
N VAL A 407 -4.34 12.44 -9.33
CA VAL A 407 -4.18 11.44 -8.27
C VAL A 407 -3.66 12.07 -6.96
N TYR A 408 -2.80 13.09 -7.06
CA TYR A 408 -2.22 13.81 -5.91
C TYR A 408 -3.31 14.50 -5.09
N GLY A 409 -4.41 14.95 -5.70
CA GLY A 409 -5.45 15.73 -5.00
C GLY A 409 -4.92 16.99 -4.31
N ASP A 410 -3.66 17.34 -4.56
CA ASP A 410 -3.08 18.59 -4.13
C ASP A 410 -3.63 19.66 -5.08
N PRO A 411 -4.28 20.70 -4.56
CA PRO A 411 -4.61 21.83 -5.40
C PRO A 411 -3.27 22.31 -5.96
N SER A 412 -3.25 22.62 -7.26
CA SER A 412 -2.14 23.32 -7.87
C SER A 412 -1.67 24.46 -6.93
N PRO A 413 -0.39 24.87 -6.95
CA PRO A 413 0.06 26.06 -6.20
C PRO A 413 -0.67 27.38 -6.60
N GLY A 414 -1.77 27.31 -7.36
CA GLY A 414 -2.75 28.38 -7.57
C GLY A 414 -4.23 27.96 -7.48
N GLY A 415 -4.57 26.76 -7.02
CA GLY A 415 -5.95 26.29 -6.81
C GLY A 415 -6.48 26.72 -5.44
N PRO A 416 -7.76 27.12 -5.31
CA PRO A 416 -8.31 27.58 -4.03
C PRO A 416 -8.26 26.43 -3.01
N ASP A 417 -7.47 26.62 -1.95
CA ASP A 417 -7.29 25.72 -0.81
C ASP A 417 -8.66 25.13 -0.40
N PRO A 418 -8.86 23.81 -0.31
CA PRO A 418 -10.15 23.23 0.09
C PRO A 418 -10.61 23.73 1.47
N LEU A 419 -9.69 24.15 2.33
CA LEU A 419 -9.97 24.76 3.65
C LEU A 419 -10.40 26.23 3.57
N SER A 420 -10.26 26.87 2.39
CA SER A 420 -10.78 28.22 2.09
C SER A 420 -12.25 28.21 1.64
N ARG A 421 -12.84 27.02 1.45
CA ARG A 421 -14.27 26.88 1.11
C ARG A 421 -15.16 27.34 2.27
N PRO A 422 -16.36 27.86 1.98
CA PRO A 422 -17.28 28.27 3.03
C PRO A 422 -17.68 27.07 3.89
N VAL A 423 -17.53 27.21 5.20
CA VAL A 423 -18.03 26.26 6.19
C VAL A 423 -19.55 26.38 6.23
N ASP A 424 -20.22 25.24 6.05
CA ASP A 424 -21.68 25.14 6.05
C ASP A 424 -22.22 25.05 7.48
N LYS A 425 -21.65 24.13 8.28
CA LYS A 425 -22.00 23.95 9.69
C LYS A 425 -20.86 23.36 10.50
N VAL A 426 -20.89 23.60 11.81
CA VAL A 426 -20.00 22.99 12.81
C VAL A 426 -20.83 22.19 13.79
N VAL A 427 -20.51 20.92 13.96
CA VAL A 427 -21.16 20.03 14.93
C VAL A 427 -20.23 19.86 16.13
N LEU A 428 -20.66 20.30 17.31
CA LEU A 428 -19.95 20.08 18.57
C LEU A 428 -20.57 18.89 19.32
N SER A 429 -19.80 17.82 19.49
CA SER A 429 -20.18 16.66 20.30
C SER A 429 -19.40 16.68 21.62
N LEU A 430 -20.10 16.75 22.75
CA LEU A 430 -19.52 16.68 24.10
C LEU A 430 -19.45 15.21 24.54
N ARG A 431 -18.27 14.72 24.90
CA ARG A 431 -18.04 13.31 25.29
C ARG A 431 -17.66 13.17 26.78
N ASN A 432 -18.08 12.08 27.40
CA ASN A 432 -17.65 11.70 28.75
C ASN A 432 -16.27 11.04 28.76
N GLY A 433 -15.73 10.71 29.94
CA GLY A 433 -14.41 10.08 30.09
C GLY A 433 -14.29 8.66 29.52
N GLN A 434 -15.41 8.04 29.13
CA GLN A 434 -15.46 6.73 28.45
C GLN A 434 -15.69 6.86 26.93
N GLY A 435 -15.75 8.09 26.40
CA GLY A 435 -15.90 8.37 24.97
C GLY A 435 -17.34 8.42 24.45
N ALA A 436 -18.36 8.24 25.31
CA ALA A 436 -19.76 8.33 24.89
C ALA A 436 -20.21 9.79 24.73
N THR A 437 -20.96 10.08 23.65
CA THR A 437 -21.52 11.42 23.39
C THR A 437 -22.65 11.73 24.36
N LEU A 438 -22.44 12.75 25.18
CA LEU A 438 -23.42 13.26 26.16
C LEU A 438 -24.40 14.26 25.55
N GLN A 439 -23.92 15.09 24.62
CA GLN A 439 -24.72 16.16 24.01
C GLN A 439 -24.10 16.54 22.66
N GLU A 440 -24.94 16.89 21.69
CA GLU A 440 -24.52 17.34 20.37
C GLU A 440 -25.21 18.66 20.00
N LEU A 441 -24.45 19.60 19.45
CA LEU A 441 -24.89 20.94 19.09
C LEU A 441 -24.49 21.23 17.65
N ILE A 442 -25.48 21.58 16.82
CA ILE A 442 -25.26 21.99 15.44
C ILE A 442 -25.23 23.52 15.39
N LEU A 443 -24.12 24.07 14.90
CA LEU A 443 -23.83 25.49 14.85
C LEU A 443 -23.67 25.95 13.41
N VAL A 444 -24.32 27.06 13.07
CA VAL A 444 -24.30 27.71 11.75
C VAL A 444 -23.77 29.13 11.91
N ARG A 445 -23.30 29.76 10.84
CA ARG A 445 -22.77 31.13 10.84
C ARG A 445 -23.87 32.13 11.22
N ALA A 446 -23.60 33.02 12.17
CA ALA A 446 -24.49 34.12 12.53
C ALA A 446 -24.43 35.26 11.48
N GLU A 447 -25.58 35.73 11.02
CA GLU A 447 -25.69 36.82 10.05
C GLU A 447 -25.13 38.13 10.61
N GLY A 448 -24.22 38.79 9.87
CA GLY A 448 -23.68 40.13 10.23
C GLY A 448 -22.55 40.17 11.27
N SER A 449 -22.02 39.03 11.73
CA SER A 449 -20.97 38.95 12.76
C SER A 449 -19.53 38.82 12.23
N ASP A 450 -19.20 39.54 11.15
CA ASP A 450 -17.90 39.42 10.48
C ASP A 450 -16.87 40.38 11.08
N THR A 451 -15.74 39.84 11.56
CA THR A 451 -14.63 40.63 12.09
C THR A 451 -13.30 40.13 11.54
N GLU A 452 -12.49 41.04 11.00
CA GLU A 452 -11.12 40.72 10.58
C GLU A 452 -10.17 40.89 11.76
N VAL A 453 -9.32 39.88 11.99
CA VAL A 453 -8.35 39.83 13.09
C VAL A 453 -6.97 39.59 12.51
N ASP A 454 -6.03 40.49 12.79
CA ASP A 454 -4.61 40.27 12.49
C ASP A 454 -3.99 39.34 13.53
N THR A 455 -3.29 38.30 13.07
CA THR A 455 -2.55 37.35 13.91
C THR A 455 -1.10 37.22 13.42
N GLU A 456 -0.22 36.62 14.23
CA GLU A 456 1.18 36.35 13.86
C GLU A 456 1.30 35.49 12.58
N HIS A 457 0.25 34.76 12.21
CA HIS A 457 0.18 33.90 11.03
C HIS A 457 -0.60 34.52 9.84
N GLY A 458 -0.94 35.82 9.91
CA GLY A 458 -1.65 36.55 8.84
C GLY A 458 -3.05 37.04 9.22
N LYS A 459 -3.80 37.52 8.23
CA LYS A 459 -5.17 38.03 8.39
C LYS A 459 -6.18 36.90 8.48
N PHE A 460 -6.97 36.87 9.54
CA PHE A 460 -8.05 35.90 9.73
C PHE A 460 -9.41 36.59 9.70
N ARG A 461 -10.39 35.91 9.12
CA ARG A 461 -11.80 36.27 9.22
C ARG A 461 -12.45 35.45 10.32
N ARG A 462 -13.09 36.12 11.28
CA ARG A 462 -13.69 35.52 12.47
C ARG A 462 -15.21 35.67 12.43
N TRP A 463 -15.92 34.55 12.59
CA TRP A 463 -17.37 34.49 12.68
C TRP A 463 -17.83 34.05 14.06
N LYS A 464 -18.92 34.66 14.54
CA LYS A 464 -19.70 34.10 15.65
C LYS A 464 -20.60 33.00 15.07
N MET A 465 -20.63 31.87 15.76
CA MET A 465 -21.50 30.75 15.41
C MET A 465 -22.76 30.78 16.29
N GLU A 466 -23.92 30.47 15.73
CA GLU A 466 -25.22 30.40 16.40
C GLU A 466 -25.87 29.04 16.18
N ARG A 467 -26.84 28.67 17.02
CA ARG A 467 -27.50 27.36 16.87
C ARG A 467 -28.39 27.37 15.62
N GLU A 468 -28.42 26.24 14.92
CA GLU A 468 -29.37 26.03 13.82
C GLU A 468 -30.81 26.28 14.33
N GLY A 469 -31.45 27.35 13.85
CA GLY A 469 -32.75 27.84 14.33
C GLY A 469 -32.78 29.29 14.85
N GLY A 470 -31.64 29.99 14.94
CA GLY A 470 -31.59 31.43 15.26
C GLY A 470 -31.67 31.78 16.75
N GLU A 471 -31.40 30.81 17.63
CA GLU A 471 -31.26 31.07 19.08
C GLU A 471 -29.79 31.35 19.44
N ASP A 472 -29.59 32.35 20.31
CA ASP A 472 -28.28 32.64 20.90
C ASP A 472 -27.72 31.38 21.60
N VAL A 473 -26.40 31.29 21.74
CA VAL A 473 -25.70 30.06 22.16
C VAL A 473 -25.79 29.66 23.66
N PRO A 474 -26.32 30.42 24.65
CA PRO A 474 -26.25 30.01 26.06
C PRO A 474 -26.98 28.68 26.30
N THR A 475 -26.22 27.59 26.31
CA THR A 475 -26.71 26.23 26.47
C THR A 475 -26.12 25.64 27.74
N GLU A 476 -26.98 25.15 28.63
CA GLU A 476 -26.54 24.39 29.80
C GLU A 476 -25.90 23.08 29.34
N LEU A 477 -24.69 22.84 29.83
CA LEU A 477 -23.87 21.69 29.47
C LEU A 477 -24.10 20.56 30.48
N SER A 478 -24.15 19.32 29.99
CA SER A 478 -24.35 18.16 30.84
C SER A 478 -23.18 17.95 31.83
N PRO A 479 -23.44 17.50 33.06
CA PRO A 479 -22.39 17.20 34.02
C PRO A 479 -21.54 16.01 33.54
N GLY A 480 -20.21 16.07 33.71
CA GLY A 480 -19.29 14.97 33.38
C GLY A 480 -18.61 15.04 32.00
N ILE A 481 -18.59 16.22 31.38
CA ILE A 481 -17.84 16.45 30.13
C ILE A 481 -16.35 16.28 30.37
N ALA A 482 -15.73 15.38 29.60
CA ALA A 482 -14.29 15.14 29.63
C ALA A 482 -13.60 15.61 28.34
N ALA A 483 -14.31 15.62 27.21
CA ALA A 483 -13.78 16.08 25.93
C ALA A 483 -14.83 16.77 25.07
N VAL A 484 -14.37 17.70 24.23
CA VAL A 484 -15.17 18.36 23.19
C VAL A 484 -14.62 17.93 21.84
N VAL A 485 -15.51 17.45 20.98
CA VAL A 485 -15.23 17.07 19.59
C VAL A 485 -15.91 18.06 18.67
N ALA A 486 -15.16 18.71 17.79
CA ALA A 486 -15.69 19.59 16.77
C ALA A 486 -15.55 18.94 15.39
N ARG A 487 -16.68 18.81 14.68
CA ARG A 487 -16.76 18.41 13.27
C ARG A 487 -17.13 19.60 12.41
N VAL A 488 -16.22 20.04 11.55
CA VAL A 488 -16.43 21.15 10.61
C VAL A 488 -16.87 20.56 9.28
N CYS A 489 -18.03 20.98 8.77
CA CYS A 489 -18.60 20.52 7.50
C CYS A 489 -18.45 21.62 6.43
N TYR A 490 -17.81 21.29 5.31
CA TYR A 490 -17.65 22.20 4.17
C TYR A 490 -18.69 21.90 3.09
N GLY A 491 -19.35 22.94 2.57
CA GLY A 491 -20.30 22.81 1.47
C GLY A 491 -19.64 22.84 0.08
N GLY A 492 -20.35 22.40 -0.96
CA GLY A 492 -19.91 22.47 -2.35
C GLY A 492 -20.17 21.19 -3.16
N PRO A 493 -19.65 21.09 -4.41
CA PRO A 493 -19.87 19.95 -5.31
C PRO A 493 -19.29 18.61 -4.81
N ALA A 494 -18.52 18.64 -3.71
CA ALA A 494 -18.12 17.49 -2.92
C ALA A 494 -17.99 17.90 -1.44
N PRO A 495 -19.04 17.70 -0.60
CA PRO A 495 -18.99 18.05 0.81
C PRO A 495 -18.04 17.10 1.56
N PHE A 496 -17.20 17.65 2.43
CA PHE A 496 -16.30 16.87 3.27
C PHE A 496 -16.33 17.37 4.72
N GLN A 497 -15.91 16.52 5.66
CA GLN A 497 -15.94 16.81 7.09
C GLN A 497 -14.57 16.59 7.72
N VAL A 498 -14.25 17.44 8.69
CA VAL A 498 -12.99 17.38 9.42
C VAL A 498 -13.27 17.34 10.92
N GLU A 499 -12.77 16.34 11.64
CA GLU A 499 -13.00 16.14 13.08
C GLU A 499 -11.75 16.47 13.91
N LYS A 500 -11.93 17.17 15.04
CA LYS A 500 -10.87 17.37 16.04
C LYS A 500 -11.40 17.26 17.46
N THR A 501 -10.66 16.56 18.31
CA THR A 501 -11.01 16.32 19.72
C THR A 501 -10.04 17.03 20.66
N ARG A 502 -10.55 17.65 21.74
CA ARG A 502 -9.73 18.18 22.84
C ARG A 502 -10.34 17.85 24.20
N ALA A 503 -9.50 17.41 25.13
CA ALA A 503 -9.90 17.23 26.53
C ALA A 503 -10.23 18.59 27.18
N VAL A 504 -11.27 18.62 27.99
CA VAL A 504 -11.67 19.81 28.76
C VAL A 504 -11.23 19.62 30.19
N GLU A 505 -10.23 20.39 30.62
CA GLU A 505 -9.80 20.40 32.02
C GLU A 505 -10.77 21.20 32.88
N LEU A 506 -11.28 20.58 33.95
CA LEU A 506 -12.14 21.24 34.92
C LEU A 506 -11.33 22.25 35.76
N PRO A 507 -11.82 23.48 35.96
CA PRO A 507 -11.12 24.42 36.83
C PRO A 507 -11.14 23.92 38.29
N PRO A 508 -10.03 24.08 39.05
CA PRO A 508 -9.96 23.66 40.43
C PRO A 508 -10.96 24.45 41.30
N VAL A 509 -11.74 23.74 42.12
CA VAL A 509 -12.64 24.32 43.10
C VAL A 509 -11.81 24.69 44.35
N PRO A 510 -11.88 25.94 44.87
CA PRO A 510 -11.09 26.33 46.02
C PRO A 510 -11.43 25.49 47.27
N ALA A 511 -10.39 25.09 48.02
CA ALA A 511 -10.51 24.27 49.23
C ALA A 511 -11.17 25.04 50.39
N LYS A 512 -11.68 24.31 51.40
CA LYS A 512 -12.55 24.81 52.48
C LYS A 512 -12.00 25.96 53.32
N ASP A 513 -10.69 26.19 53.35
CA ASP A 513 -10.04 26.99 54.40
C ASP A 513 -9.70 28.45 54.01
N GLU A 514 -9.99 28.88 52.79
CA GLU A 514 -9.85 30.28 52.37
C GLU A 514 -11.20 30.97 52.27
N ALA A 515 -11.92 31.09 53.39
CA ALA A 515 -13.11 31.93 53.47
C ALA A 515 -12.73 33.33 53.97
N LYS A 516 -12.85 34.33 53.09
CA LYS A 516 -13.33 35.67 53.51
C LYS A 516 -14.83 35.77 53.24
N PRO A 517 -15.61 36.37 54.16
CA PRO A 517 -17.05 36.23 54.21
C PRO A 517 -17.73 37.26 53.31
N GLU A 518 -17.85 36.95 52.02
CA GLU A 518 -18.94 37.41 51.18
C GLU A 518 -19.23 36.27 50.21
N ALA A 519 -20.46 35.77 50.16
CA ALA A 519 -20.89 34.72 49.24
C ALA A 519 -20.81 35.22 47.79
N LYS A 520 -19.59 35.25 47.22
CA LYS A 520 -19.37 35.56 45.82
C LYS A 520 -19.52 34.25 45.05
N ARG A 521 -20.66 34.11 44.36
CA ARG A 521 -20.88 33.13 43.28
C ARG A 521 -19.57 32.97 42.50
N PHE A 522 -18.97 31.78 42.54
CA PHE A 522 -17.78 31.50 41.75
C PHE A 522 -18.19 31.49 40.28
N ARG A 523 -17.64 32.42 39.50
CA ARG A 523 -17.85 32.49 38.05
C ARG A 523 -16.50 32.52 37.38
N LYS A 524 -16.16 31.45 36.65
CA LYS A 524 -14.91 31.36 35.89
C LYS A 524 -15.21 31.19 34.41
N LYS A 525 -14.58 32.04 33.59
CA LYS A 525 -14.65 31.96 32.14
C LYS A 525 -13.43 31.21 31.64
N VAL A 526 -13.63 30.19 30.81
CA VAL A 526 -12.54 29.42 30.20
C VAL A 526 -12.75 29.41 28.69
N TRP A 527 -11.68 29.74 27.96
CA TRP A 527 -11.63 29.61 26.52
C TRP A 527 -10.93 28.30 26.17
N VAL A 528 -11.62 27.45 25.40
CA VAL A 528 -11.06 26.22 24.83
C VAL A 528 -10.80 26.47 23.36
N THR A 529 -9.53 26.48 22.97
CA THR A 529 -9.11 26.72 21.58
C THR A 529 -8.83 25.42 20.86
N LEU A 530 -9.68 25.00 19.95
CA LEU A 530 -9.36 23.91 19.02
C LEU A 530 -8.53 24.53 17.88
N GLY A 531 -7.20 24.56 18.06
CA GLY A 531 -6.27 24.92 16.98
C GLY A 531 -6.35 23.84 15.90
N GLY A 532 -6.68 24.20 14.67
CA GLY A 532 -7.30 23.32 13.68
C GLY A 532 -6.40 22.25 13.09
N VAL A 533 -7.06 21.41 12.31
CA VAL A 533 -6.46 20.48 11.38
C VAL A 533 -5.57 21.28 10.42
N GLU A 534 -4.28 20.91 10.36
CA GLU A 534 -3.23 21.55 9.56
C GLU A 534 -3.01 23.07 9.81
N GLU A 535 -3.19 23.56 11.05
CA GLU A 535 -2.82 24.93 11.48
C GLU A 535 -3.56 26.11 10.82
N LYS A 536 -4.53 25.87 9.93
CA LYS A 536 -5.19 26.95 9.16
C LYS A 536 -6.53 27.44 9.72
N ILE A 537 -7.18 26.73 10.64
CA ILE A 537 -8.52 27.11 11.16
C ILE A 537 -8.49 27.11 12.69
N VAL A 538 -9.12 28.09 13.33
CA VAL A 538 -9.14 28.18 14.79
C VAL A 538 -10.57 28.25 15.29
N LEU A 539 -11.00 27.25 16.06
CA LEU A 539 -12.29 27.27 16.73
C LEU A 539 -12.10 27.59 18.21
N GLN A 540 -12.71 28.68 18.68
CA GLN A 540 -12.65 29.12 20.08
C GLN A 540 -14.02 28.95 20.73
N ILE A 541 -14.05 28.13 21.78
CA ILE A 541 -15.26 27.81 22.53
C ILE A 541 -15.17 28.47 23.91
N GLN A 542 -16.14 29.30 24.24
CA GLN A 542 -16.23 29.94 25.56
C GLN A 542 -17.19 29.17 26.46
N ILE A 543 -16.65 28.63 27.55
CA ILE A 543 -17.42 27.92 28.57
C ILE A 543 -17.38 28.74 29.86
N HIS A 544 -18.56 29.05 30.40
CA HIS A 544 -18.71 29.67 31.72
C HIS A 544 -19.02 28.60 32.75
N TRP A 545 -18.25 28.58 33.82
CA TRP A 545 -18.50 27.76 35.00
C TRP A 545 -19.10 28.64 36.09
N GLN A 546 -20.24 28.24 36.64
CA GLN A 546 -20.84 28.85 37.82
C GLN A 546 -20.98 27.82 38.93
N ALA A 547 -20.61 28.18 40.15
CA ALA A 547 -20.95 27.39 41.34
C ALA A 547 -22.09 28.07 42.12
N ASP A 548 -23.13 27.31 42.43
CA ASP A 548 -24.22 27.77 43.31
C ASP A 548 -23.83 27.71 44.79
N GLU A 549 -24.67 28.26 45.67
CA GLU A 549 -24.44 28.32 47.14
C GLU A 549 -24.19 26.93 47.77
N HIS A 550 -24.70 25.87 47.13
CA HIS A 550 -24.45 24.47 47.50
C HIS A 550 -23.21 23.83 46.84
N ARG A 551 -22.34 24.62 46.20
CA ARG A 551 -21.12 24.19 45.49
C ARG A 551 -21.33 23.20 44.34
N LYS A 552 -22.55 23.10 43.80
CA LYS A 552 -22.79 22.40 42.52
C LYS A 552 -22.27 23.27 41.38
N MET A 553 -21.38 22.70 40.56
CA MET A 553 -20.85 23.36 39.37
C MET A 553 -21.81 23.14 38.20
N SER A 554 -22.31 24.23 37.63
CA SER A 554 -22.97 24.24 36.33
C SER A 554 -22.03 24.84 35.29
N SER A 555 -22.06 24.30 34.08
CA SER A 555 -21.33 24.84 32.94
C SER A 555 -22.31 25.27 31.86
N MET A 556 -22.00 26.40 31.23
CA MET A 556 -22.81 26.97 30.16
C MET A 556 -21.89 27.31 28.99
N LEU A 557 -22.19 26.74 27.83
CA LEU A 557 -21.57 27.17 26.58
C LEU A 557 -22.13 28.54 26.24
N ARG A 558 -21.28 29.55 26.09
CA ARG A 558 -21.73 30.95 25.92
C ARG A 558 -21.51 31.49 24.52
N GLN A 559 -20.35 31.23 23.94
CA GLN A 559 -19.97 31.75 22.63
C GLN A 559 -19.07 30.74 21.93
N VAL A 560 -19.24 30.61 20.62
CA VAL A 560 -18.35 29.84 19.76
C VAL A 560 -17.94 30.73 18.61
N PHE A 561 -16.64 30.82 18.37
CA PHE A 561 -16.06 31.56 17.27
C PHE A 561 -15.27 30.62 16.37
N LEU A 562 -15.41 30.82 15.07
CA LEU A 562 -14.63 30.15 14.04
C LEU A 562 -13.78 31.21 13.33
N SER A 563 -12.49 30.97 13.19
CA SER A 563 -11.58 31.83 12.42
C SER A 563 -10.95 31.05 11.27
N GLN A 564 -10.96 31.61 10.06
CA GLN A 564 -10.28 31.07 8.87
C GLN A 564 -9.31 32.13 8.29
N PRO A 565 -8.25 31.72 7.56
CA PRO A 565 -7.30 32.65 6.98
C PRO A 565 -7.90 33.33 5.74
N ILE A 566 -7.59 34.61 5.55
CA ILE A 566 -7.97 35.37 4.35
C ILE A 566 -6.87 35.16 3.31
N SER A 567 -7.17 34.45 2.22
CA SER A 567 -6.23 34.27 1.10
C SER A 567 -5.86 35.63 0.49
N PRO A 568 -4.57 35.91 0.21
CA PRO A 568 -4.15 37.13 -0.47
C PRO A 568 -4.58 37.05 -1.94
N GLY A 569 -5.81 37.48 -2.25
CA GLY A 569 -6.35 37.45 -3.61
C GLY A 569 -7.84 37.70 -3.75
N VAL A 570 -8.63 37.66 -2.68
CA VAL A 570 -10.07 37.95 -2.74
C VAL A 570 -10.33 39.34 -2.16
N THR A 571 -10.15 40.37 -2.99
CA THR A 571 -10.77 41.67 -2.74
C THR A 571 -12.28 41.50 -2.74
N SER A 572 -12.93 42.00 -1.69
CA SER A 572 -14.39 42.09 -1.59
C SER A 572 -14.98 42.84 -2.78
N THR A 573 -15.85 42.18 -3.53
CA THR A 573 -16.93 42.84 -4.29
C THR A 573 -18.26 42.41 -3.73
#